data_AF-A0A931S6X8-F1
#
_entry.id   AF-A0A931S6X8-F1
#
_cell.length_a   1.000
_cell.length_b   1.000
_cell.length_c   1.000
_cell.angle_alpha   90.00
_cell.angle_beta   90.00
_cell.angle_gamma   90.00
#
_symmetry.space_group_name_H-M   'P 1'
#
loop_
_entity.id
_entity.type
_entity.pdbx_description
1 polymer ?
#
loop_
_entity_poly.entity_id
_entity_poly.type
_entity_poly.pdbx_seq_one_letter_code
_entity_poly.pdbx_strand_id
1 'polypeptide(L)'
;MCQGCGCDQYIEKGKEVVLNRAVEIVKELGLTVQNLDDYEDTELICDFIAPFGRQDDDVFKTAVWEANLHMSMPRLNRQERYKAHVQAFRDVFSRLPAKADPKHIVTVYHQLEQMVHELDEKDLASLDGETRDALRAVKRVHADLAAKAARLKQRYGL
;
A
#
# COMPACT_ATOMS: atom_id res chain seq x y z
N MET A 1 -9.36 -12.45 -6.09
CA MET A 1 -8.10 -12.79 -6.79
C MET A 1 -7.57 -11.55 -7.48
N CYS A 2 -6.32 -11.16 -7.18
CA CYS A 2 -5.65 -9.96 -7.69
C CYS A 2 -5.16 -10.17 -9.13
N GLN A 3 -6.03 -9.98 -10.12
CA GLN A 3 -5.66 -10.19 -11.54
C GLN A 3 -4.67 -9.14 -12.10
N GLY A 4 -4.41 -8.03 -11.38
CA GLY A 4 -3.59 -6.92 -11.85
C GLY A 4 -2.12 -6.97 -11.43
N CYS A 5 -1.78 -7.71 -10.37
CA CYS A 5 -0.44 -7.71 -9.79
C CYS A 5 0.43 -8.89 -10.22
N GLY A 6 -0.13 -9.93 -10.85
CA GLY A 6 0.64 -11.07 -11.37
C GLY A 6 1.22 -12.01 -10.31
N CYS A 7 0.80 -11.92 -9.05
CA CYS A 7 1.23 -12.80 -7.96
C CYS A 7 0.96 -14.28 -8.26
N ASP A 8 -0.18 -14.59 -8.88
CA ASP A 8 -0.63 -15.95 -9.18
C ASP A 8 0.40 -16.69 -10.06
N GLN A 9 1.07 -15.98 -10.99
CA GLN A 9 2.08 -16.57 -11.87
C GLN A 9 3.33 -17.09 -11.13
N TYR A 10 3.60 -16.56 -9.93
CA TYR A 10 4.69 -17.04 -9.07
C TYR A 10 4.21 -18.15 -8.15
N ILE A 11 3.03 -17.97 -7.55
CA ILE A 11 2.42 -18.94 -6.63
C ILE A 11 2.23 -20.29 -7.33
N GLU A 12 1.71 -20.28 -8.57
CA GLU A 12 1.51 -21.49 -9.39
C GLU A 12 2.81 -22.25 -9.70
N LYS A 13 3.97 -21.59 -9.63
CA LYS A 13 5.29 -22.20 -9.91
C LYS A 13 5.93 -22.84 -8.67
N GLY A 14 5.30 -22.72 -7.51
CA GLY A 14 5.70 -23.41 -6.28
C GLY A 14 6.60 -22.60 -5.33
N LYS A 15 6.77 -23.15 -4.13
CA LYS A 15 7.37 -22.46 -2.97
C LYS A 15 8.78 -21.91 -3.19
N GLU A 16 9.64 -22.63 -3.91
CA GLU A 16 11.01 -22.17 -4.18
C GLU A 16 11.02 -20.88 -5.01
N VAL A 17 10.17 -20.81 -6.03
CA VAL A 17 10.02 -19.61 -6.88
C VAL A 17 9.43 -18.45 -6.06
N VAL A 18 8.45 -18.73 -5.21
CA VAL A 18 7.87 -17.75 -4.28
C VAL A 18 8.92 -17.21 -3.32
N LEU A 19 9.72 -18.08 -2.69
CA LEU A 19 10.76 -17.70 -1.74
C LEU A 19 11.84 -16.84 -2.42
N ASN A 20 12.33 -17.27 -3.58
CA ASN A 20 13.33 -16.53 -4.34
C ASN A 20 12.83 -15.14 -4.72
N ARG A 21 11.59 -15.05 -5.23
CA ARG A 21 11.00 -13.75 -5.59
C ARG A 21 10.77 -12.88 -4.36
N ALA A 22 10.31 -13.43 -3.24
CA ALA A 22 10.14 -12.66 -2.01
C ALA A 22 11.48 -12.07 -1.52
N VAL A 23 12.56 -12.83 -1.57
CA VAL A 23 13.92 -12.36 -1.22
C VAL A 23 14.41 -11.29 -2.19
N GLU A 24 14.15 -11.44 -3.49
CA GLU A 24 14.47 -10.41 -4.48
C GLU A 24 13.71 -9.12 -4.19
N ILE A 25 12.42 -9.20 -3.87
CA ILE A 25 11.60 -8.03 -3.57
C ILE A 25 12.10 -7.31 -2.30
N VAL A 26 12.47 -8.05 -1.25
CA VAL A 26 13.07 -7.44 -0.05
C VAL A 26 14.31 -6.62 -0.40
N LYS A 27 15.18 -7.14 -1.28
CA LYS A 27 16.38 -6.42 -1.75
C LYS A 27 16.04 -5.25 -2.67
N GLU A 28 15.12 -5.46 -3.62
CA GLU A 28 14.66 -4.47 -4.59
C GLU A 28 14.07 -3.25 -3.90
N LEU A 29 13.26 -3.49 -2.87
CA LEU A 29 12.64 -2.44 -2.08
C LEU A 29 13.55 -1.95 -0.95
N GLY A 30 14.63 -2.65 -0.60
CA GLY A 30 15.43 -2.32 0.58
C GLY A 30 14.61 -2.40 1.87
N LEU A 31 13.72 -3.40 1.95
CA LEU A 31 12.80 -3.60 3.06
C LEU A 31 13.54 -4.02 4.32
N THR A 32 13.20 -3.37 5.43
CA THR A 32 13.64 -3.70 6.77
C THR A 32 12.44 -3.65 7.71
N VAL A 33 12.58 -4.21 8.91
CA VAL A 33 11.54 -4.10 9.95
C VAL A 33 11.23 -2.63 10.28
N GLN A 34 12.22 -1.75 10.16
CA GLN A 34 12.10 -0.34 10.52
C GLN A 34 11.34 0.50 9.49
N ASN A 35 11.41 0.15 8.20
CA ASN A 35 10.76 0.91 7.13
C ASN A 35 9.47 0.27 6.59
N LEU A 36 9.13 -0.94 7.04
CA LEU A 36 7.91 -1.65 6.64
C LEU A 36 6.65 -0.80 6.79
N ASP A 37 6.56 -0.05 7.90
CA ASP A 37 5.43 0.83 8.17
C ASP A 37 5.28 1.95 7.13
N ASP A 38 6.36 2.40 6.49
CA ASP A 38 6.28 3.38 5.41
C ASP A 38 5.76 2.76 4.11
N TYR A 39 6.06 1.47 3.84
CA TYR A 39 5.46 0.73 2.73
C TYR A 39 3.98 0.47 2.96
N GLU A 40 3.59 0.06 4.15
CA GLU A 40 2.18 -0.08 4.55
C GLU A 40 1.43 1.25 4.44
N ASP A 41 2.06 2.35 4.87
CA ASP A 41 1.47 3.69 4.75
C ASP A 41 1.18 4.04 3.27
N THR A 42 1.92 3.46 2.30
CA THR A 42 1.62 3.64 0.86
C THR A 42 0.32 2.98 0.43
N GLU A 43 -0.01 1.80 0.93
CA GLU A 43 -1.26 1.12 0.59
C GLU A 43 -2.44 1.84 1.22
N LEU A 44 -2.33 2.17 2.51
CA LEU A 44 -3.36 2.90 3.25
C LEU A 44 -3.67 4.27 2.64
N ILE A 45 -2.64 5.02 2.19
CA ILE A 45 -2.88 6.32 1.55
C ILE A 45 -3.50 6.15 0.15
N CYS A 46 -3.17 5.09 -0.59
CA CYS A 46 -3.82 4.77 -1.85
C CYS A 46 -5.32 4.49 -1.64
N ASP A 47 -5.67 3.74 -0.59
CA ASP A 47 -7.06 3.47 -0.19
C ASP A 47 -7.81 4.74 0.19
N PHE A 48 -7.16 5.69 0.86
CA PHE A 48 -7.78 6.98 1.17
C PHE A 48 -8.00 7.85 -0.09
N ILE A 49 -7.14 7.70 -1.11
CA ILE A 49 -7.23 8.46 -2.37
C ILE A 49 -8.27 7.86 -3.33
N ALA A 50 -8.42 6.53 -3.38
CA ALA A 50 -9.27 5.84 -4.35
C ALA A 50 -10.72 6.37 -4.44
N PRO A 51 -11.41 6.73 -3.34
CA PRO A 51 -12.76 7.32 -3.37
C PRO A 51 -12.85 8.70 -4.03
N PHE A 52 -11.72 9.38 -4.27
CA PHE A 52 -11.67 10.63 -5.04
C PHE A 52 -11.53 10.41 -6.55
N GLY A 53 -11.67 9.15 -7.03
CA GLY A 53 -11.52 8.69 -8.41
C GLY A 53 -12.27 9.48 -9.49
N ARG A 54 -11.83 9.27 -10.75
CA ARG A 54 -12.04 10.10 -11.97
C ARG A 54 -13.07 11.21 -11.78
N GLN A 55 -12.53 12.42 -11.55
CA GLN A 55 -13.28 13.67 -11.43
C GLN A 55 -14.04 14.07 -12.70
N ASP A 56 -14.06 13.23 -13.75
CA ASP A 56 -14.52 13.54 -15.09
C ASP A 56 -15.76 12.77 -15.57
N ASP A 57 -16.38 11.94 -14.75
CA ASP A 57 -17.66 11.32 -15.10
C ASP A 57 -18.82 12.32 -14.90
N ASP A 58 -19.59 12.57 -15.96
CA ASP A 58 -20.73 13.51 -15.93
C ASP A 58 -21.82 13.10 -14.95
N VAL A 59 -22.04 11.80 -14.75
CA VAL A 59 -22.97 11.26 -13.75
C VAL A 59 -22.44 11.56 -12.34
N PHE A 60 -21.14 11.39 -12.14
CA PHE A 60 -20.50 11.73 -10.87
C PHE A 60 -20.54 13.22 -10.58
N LYS A 61 -20.25 14.07 -11.58
CA LYS A 61 -20.37 15.53 -11.48
C LYS A 61 -21.79 15.97 -11.14
N THR A 62 -22.79 15.33 -11.76
CA THR A 62 -24.22 15.63 -11.54
C THR A 62 -24.69 15.20 -10.16
N ALA A 63 -24.33 13.99 -9.69
CA ALA A 63 -24.67 13.51 -8.35
C ALA A 63 -23.98 14.36 -7.25
N VAL A 64 -22.72 14.77 -7.48
CA VAL A 64 -22.01 15.71 -6.58
C VAL A 64 -22.68 17.08 -6.60
N TRP A 65 -23.12 17.58 -7.76
CA TRP A 65 -23.83 18.85 -7.87
C TRP A 65 -25.19 18.81 -7.14
N GLU A 66 -25.97 17.74 -7.32
CA GLU A 66 -27.27 17.53 -6.66
C GLU A 66 -27.11 17.44 -5.13
N ALA A 67 -26.18 16.63 -4.62
CA ALA A 67 -25.87 16.55 -3.19
C ALA A 67 -25.42 17.92 -2.63
N ASN A 68 -24.69 18.71 -3.41
CA ASN A 68 -24.25 20.07 -3.07
C ASN A 68 -25.39 21.11 -3.04
N LEU A 69 -26.57 20.82 -3.59
CA LEU A 69 -27.76 21.67 -3.50
C LEU A 69 -28.55 21.39 -2.21
N HIS A 70 -28.47 20.16 -1.69
CA HIS A 70 -29.28 19.71 -0.55
C HIS A 70 -28.55 19.75 0.80
N MET A 71 -27.20 19.78 0.81
CA MET A 71 -26.42 19.80 2.03
C MET A 71 -25.79 21.17 2.29
N SER A 72 -26.14 21.79 3.41
CA SER A 72 -25.36 22.85 4.05
C SER A 72 -24.06 22.30 4.65
N MET A 73 -23.24 21.63 3.83
CA MET A 73 -21.90 21.20 4.17
C MET A 73 -20.92 22.01 3.32
N PRO A 74 -19.91 22.66 3.93
CA PRO A 74 -19.07 23.61 3.23
C PRO A 74 -18.29 22.92 2.11
N ARG A 75 -18.59 23.33 0.87
CA ARG A 75 -17.91 22.95 -0.39
C ARG A 75 -16.39 23.15 -0.39
N LEU A 76 -15.82 23.80 0.62
CA LEU A 76 -14.38 23.96 0.83
C LEU A 76 -13.64 22.62 1.05
N ASN A 77 -14.28 21.61 1.64
CA ASN A 77 -13.53 20.49 2.21
C ASN A 77 -13.04 19.40 1.23
N ARG A 78 -13.62 19.19 0.03
CA ARG A 78 -13.29 17.98 -0.76
C ARG A 78 -12.00 18.12 -1.58
N GLN A 79 -11.84 19.25 -2.26
CA GLN A 79 -10.61 19.54 -3.01
C GLN A 79 -9.42 19.76 -2.07
N GLU A 80 -9.65 20.41 -0.92
CA GLU A 80 -8.65 20.57 0.14
C GLU A 80 -8.27 19.23 0.76
N ARG A 81 -9.24 18.36 1.07
CA ARG A 81 -8.96 16.98 1.49
C ARG A 81 -8.15 16.23 0.44
N TYR A 82 -8.54 16.26 -0.84
CA TYR A 82 -7.76 15.59 -1.89
C TYR A 82 -6.32 16.12 -1.97
N LYS A 83 -6.10 17.44 -1.87
CA LYS A 83 -4.75 18.03 -1.80
C LYS A 83 -3.96 17.52 -0.60
N ALA A 84 -4.57 17.40 0.58
CA ALA A 84 -3.93 16.84 1.77
C ALA A 84 -3.52 15.37 1.56
N HIS A 85 -4.38 14.56 0.94
CA HIS A 85 -4.08 13.17 0.61
C HIS A 85 -2.93 13.04 -0.42
N VAL A 86 -2.93 13.89 -1.46
CA VAL A 86 -1.83 13.94 -2.44
C VAL A 86 -0.51 14.36 -1.79
N GLN A 87 -0.55 15.28 -0.83
CA GLN A 87 0.63 15.69 -0.08
C GLN A 87 1.16 14.54 0.80
N ALA A 88 0.27 13.84 1.51
CA ALA A 88 0.61 12.67 2.30
C ALA A 88 1.24 11.57 1.43
N PHE A 89 0.65 11.28 0.26
CA PHE A 89 1.20 10.35 -0.72
C PHE A 89 2.63 10.73 -1.11
N ARG A 90 2.86 11.99 -1.54
CA ARG A 90 4.20 12.45 -1.95
C ARG A 90 5.22 12.33 -0.82
N ASP A 91 4.82 12.67 0.40
CA ASP A 91 5.70 12.59 1.58
C ASP A 91 6.09 11.14 1.91
N VAL A 92 5.11 10.23 2.02
CA VAL A 92 5.37 8.80 2.29
C VAL A 92 6.32 8.21 1.24
N PHE A 93 6.03 8.39 -0.05
CA PHE A 93 6.87 7.86 -1.12
C PHE A 93 8.27 8.48 -1.17
N SER A 94 8.45 9.72 -0.68
CA SER A 94 9.78 10.34 -0.62
C SER A 94 10.71 9.69 0.41
N ARG A 95 10.13 9.11 1.48
CA ARG A 95 10.84 8.47 2.60
C ARG A 95 11.27 7.04 2.29
N LEU A 96 10.66 6.41 1.28
CA LEU A 96 11.03 5.07 0.87
C LEU A 96 12.49 5.02 0.35
N PRO A 97 13.25 3.97 0.72
CA PRO A 97 14.59 3.76 0.20
C PRO A 97 14.58 3.46 -1.31
N ALA A 98 13.57 2.73 -1.80
CA ALA A 98 13.40 2.45 -3.22
C ALA A 98 13.11 3.70 -4.04
N LYS A 99 13.84 3.89 -5.14
CA LYS A 99 13.65 4.99 -6.11
C LYS A 99 13.10 4.45 -7.42
N ALA A 100 11.87 3.93 -7.36
CA ALA A 100 11.09 3.49 -8.52
C ALA A 100 9.79 4.31 -8.61
N ASP A 101 9.03 4.14 -9.69
CA ASP A 101 7.72 4.80 -9.79
C ASP A 101 6.76 4.27 -8.71
N PRO A 102 5.85 5.10 -8.17
CA PRO A 102 4.96 4.68 -7.09
C PRO A 102 4.09 3.46 -7.42
N LYS A 103 3.66 3.32 -8.68
CA LYS A 103 2.80 2.20 -9.09
C LYS A 103 3.59 0.90 -9.05
N HIS A 104 4.84 0.90 -9.49
CA HIS A 104 5.74 -0.24 -9.40
C HIS A 104 5.99 -0.65 -7.95
N ILE A 105 6.32 0.31 -7.07
CA ILE A 105 6.56 0.04 -5.65
C ILE A 105 5.34 -0.63 -5.01
N VAL A 106 4.14 -0.06 -5.18
CA VAL A 106 2.90 -0.64 -4.61
C VAL A 106 2.62 -2.02 -5.19
N THR A 107 2.81 -2.20 -6.50
CA THR A 107 2.57 -3.49 -7.15
C THR A 107 3.50 -4.57 -6.60
N VAL A 108 4.78 -4.26 -6.47
CA VAL A 108 5.81 -5.19 -6.01
C VAL A 108 5.69 -5.46 -4.50
N TYR A 109 5.34 -4.45 -3.71
CA TYR A 109 5.08 -4.64 -2.27
C TYR A 109 3.85 -5.53 -2.06
N HIS A 110 2.74 -5.27 -2.76
CA HIS A 110 1.56 -6.13 -2.71
C HIS A 110 1.85 -7.58 -3.14
N GLN A 111 2.67 -7.78 -4.19
CA GLN A 111 3.14 -9.11 -4.57
C GLN A 111 3.84 -9.82 -3.42
N LEU A 112 4.71 -9.12 -2.68
CA LEU A 112 5.41 -9.68 -1.53
C LEU A 112 4.42 -10.13 -0.45
N GLU A 113 3.41 -9.33 -0.14
CA GLU A 113 2.38 -9.69 0.84
C GLU A 113 1.69 -11.00 0.50
N GLN A 114 1.28 -11.16 -0.77
CA GLN A 114 0.66 -12.41 -1.22
C GLN A 114 1.64 -13.58 -1.14
N MET A 115 2.90 -13.38 -1.54
CA MET A 115 3.93 -14.42 -1.52
C MET A 115 4.27 -14.87 -0.11
N VAL A 116 4.38 -13.96 0.87
CA VAL A 116 4.76 -14.36 2.23
C VAL A 116 3.69 -15.24 2.89
N HIS A 117 2.42 -15.13 2.49
CA HIS A 117 1.36 -16.01 3.01
C HIS A 117 1.54 -17.48 2.60
N GLU A 118 2.22 -17.75 1.50
CA GLU A 118 2.50 -19.11 1.01
C GLU A 118 3.74 -19.76 1.67
N LEU A 119 4.58 -18.95 2.32
CA LEU A 119 5.81 -19.40 2.96
C LEU A 119 5.55 -19.80 4.41
N ASP A 120 6.23 -20.83 4.91
CA ASP A 120 6.23 -21.22 6.32
C ASP A 120 7.60 -21.01 6.97
N GLU A 121 7.70 -21.24 8.28
CA GLU A 121 8.95 -21.02 9.02
C GLU A 121 10.10 -21.94 8.57
N LYS A 122 9.81 -23.11 7.97
CA LYS A 122 10.85 -23.98 7.43
C LYS A 122 11.42 -23.37 6.16
N ASP A 123 10.57 -22.78 5.33
CA ASP A 123 11.00 -22.09 4.09
C ASP A 123 11.93 -20.91 4.41
N LEU A 124 11.67 -20.20 5.51
CA LEU A 124 12.46 -19.03 5.92
C LEU A 124 13.74 -19.37 6.71
N ALA A 125 13.93 -20.63 7.10
CA ALA A 125 14.98 -21.02 8.06
C ALA A 125 16.41 -20.83 7.53
N SER A 126 16.60 -20.92 6.22
CA SER A 126 17.90 -20.82 5.53
C SER A 126 18.29 -19.38 5.15
N LEU A 127 17.39 -18.42 5.34
CA LEU A 127 17.63 -17.02 5.02
C LEU A 127 18.52 -16.34 6.07
N ASP A 128 19.19 -15.26 5.68
CA ASP A 128 19.84 -14.38 6.62
C ASP A 128 18.82 -13.73 7.58
N GLY A 129 19.31 -13.31 8.76
CA GLY A 129 18.44 -12.82 9.83
C GLY A 129 17.61 -11.60 9.44
N GLU A 130 18.21 -10.67 8.70
CA GLU A 130 17.56 -9.41 8.30
C GLU A 130 16.42 -9.67 7.31
N THR A 131 16.69 -10.42 6.24
CA THR A 131 15.68 -10.80 5.25
C THR A 131 14.55 -11.59 5.89
N ARG A 132 14.88 -12.57 6.74
CA ARG A 132 13.88 -13.38 7.45
C ARG A 132 12.97 -12.53 8.33
N ASP A 133 13.54 -11.60 9.08
CA ASP A 133 12.79 -10.77 10.01
C ASP A 133 11.91 -9.77 9.26
N ALA A 134 12.37 -9.23 8.13
CA ALA A 134 11.54 -8.42 7.24
C ALA A 134 10.32 -9.21 6.71
N LEU A 135 10.51 -10.42 6.18
CA LEU A 135 9.41 -11.26 5.67
C LEU A 135 8.40 -11.64 6.77
N ARG A 136 8.89 -11.91 7.99
CA ARG A 136 8.01 -12.15 9.15
C ARG A 136 7.21 -10.92 9.54
N ALA A 137 7.81 -9.74 9.43
CA ALA A 137 7.13 -8.48 9.72
C ALA A 137 6.02 -8.19 8.70
N VAL A 138 6.26 -8.43 7.41
CA VAL A 138 5.24 -8.31 6.34
C VAL A 138 4.00 -9.15 6.68
N LYS A 139 4.16 -10.42 7.10
CA LYS A 139 3.02 -11.28 7.49
C LYS A 139 2.11 -10.70 8.58
N ARG A 140 2.65 -9.78 9.39
CA ARG A 140 1.97 -9.17 10.53
C ARG A 140 1.61 -7.72 10.28
N VAL A 141 1.88 -7.18 9.09
CA VAL A 141 1.76 -5.76 8.81
C VAL A 141 0.32 -5.25 8.99
N HIS A 142 -0.66 -6.11 8.74
CA HIS A 142 -2.09 -5.84 8.88
C HIS A 142 -2.69 -6.09 10.28
N ALA A 143 -1.90 -6.43 11.29
CA ALA A 143 -2.42 -6.79 12.62
C ALA A 143 -3.17 -5.63 13.33
N ASP A 144 -2.93 -4.38 12.93
CA ASP A 144 -3.58 -3.18 13.52
C ASP A 144 -3.83 -2.07 12.47
N LEU A 145 -4.56 -2.41 11.41
CA LEU A 145 -4.91 -1.45 10.34
C LEU A 145 -5.62 -0.20 10.87
N ALA A 146 -6.46 -0.34 11.91
CA ALA A 146 -7.23 0.77 12.47
C ALA A 146 -6.32 1.81 13.16
N ALA A 147 -5.37 1.37 13.98
CA ALA A 147 -4.43 2.30 14.62
C ALA A 147 -3.49 2.94 13.59
N LYS A 148 -3.02 2.18 12.58
CA LYS A 148 -2.19 2.72 11.49
C LYS A 148 -2.93 3.79 10.68
N ALA A 149 -4.18 3.53 10.32
CA ALA A 149 -5.03 4.50 9.65
C ALA A 149 -5.25 5.76 10.49
N ALA A 150 -5.49 5.62 11.81
CA ALA A 150 -5.66 6.75 12.71
C ALA A 150 -4.38 7.60 12.83
N ARG A 151 -3.21 6.96 12.95
CA ARG A 151 -1.89 7.61 12.97
C ARG A 151 -1.65 8.42 11.70
N LEU A 152 -1.93 7.86 10.53
CA LEU A 152 -1.79 8.55 9.25
C LEU A 152 -2.71 9.77 9.15
N LYS A 153 -3.98 9.61 9.51
CA LYS A 153 -4.96 10.71 9.53
C LYS A 153 -4.53 11.83 10.45
N GLN A 154 -4.02 11.50 11.65
CA GLN A 154 -3.48 12.48 12.59
C GLN A 154 -2.24 13.20 12.03
N ARG A 155 -1.29 12.46 11.43
CA ARG A 155 -0.03 13.02 10.89
C ARG A 155 -0.29 14.03 9.78
N TYR A 156 -1.26 13.78 8.91
CA TYR A 156 -1.50 14.59 7.71
C TYR A 156 -2.80 15.41 7.73
N GLY A 157 -3.60 15.31 8.80
CA GLY A 157 -4.88 16.02 8.93
C GLY A 157 -5.94 15.54 7.92
N LEU A 158 -6.06 14.23 7.72
CA LEU A 158 -6.95 13.60 6.73
C LEU A 158 -8.35 13.26 7.29
#